data_AF-A0A257JAV5-F1
#
_entry.id   AF-A0A257JAV5-F1
#
_cell.length_a   1.000
_cell.length_b   1.000
_cell.length_c   1.000
_cell.angle_alpha   90.00
_cell.angle_beta   90.00
_cell.angle_gamma   90.00
#
_symmetry.space_group_name_H-M   'P 1'
#
loop_
_entity.id
_entity.type
_entity.pdbx_description
1 polymer ?
#
loop_
_entity_poly.entity_id
_entity_poly.type
_entity_poly.pdbx_seq_one_letter_code
_entity_poly.pdbx_strand_id
1 'polypeptide(L)'
;LILPRNMFELPTLETLLASIREQGIAVSSISEMLARFDVNWPGIDAWIERARDPLSLIASSIAALLDPEAIVLGGRLPAELSQKIIPMIELYDDARREEPRPLPKFLLSETKVDACAIGAAMLPLEKQFFASMV
;
A
#
# COMPACT_ATOMS: atom_id res chain seq x y z
N LEU A 1 10.62 -6.34 5.44
CA LEU A 1 11.63 -5.74 4.55
C LEU A 1 12.10 -4.43 5.18
N ILE A 2 13.40 -4.24 5.41
CA ILE A 2 13.95 -2.93 5.79
C ILE A 2 14.47 -2.29 4.50
N LEU A 3 13.87 -1.17 4.07
CA LEU A 3 14.40 -0.42 2.94
C LEU A 3 15.71 0.27 3.34
N PRO A 4 16.75 0.25 2.49
CA PRO A 4 17.99 0.97 2.75
C PRO A 4 17.72 2.48 2.78
N ARG A 5 17.67 3.06 3.99
CA ARG A 5 17.26 4.46 4.24
C ARG A 5 18.15 5.51 3.59
N ASN A 6 19.37 5.13 3.20
CA ASN A 6 20.30 5.97 2.43
C ASN A 6 19.95 6.05 0.94
N MET A 7 19.10 5.15 0.44
CA MET A 7 18.75 5.03 -0.97
C MET A 7 17.29 5.40 -1.23
N PHE A 8 16.37 5.13 -0.30
CA PHE A 8 14.95 5.40 -0.45
C PHE A 8 14.35 6.15 0.75
N GLU A 9 13.48 7.12 0.44
CA GLU A 9 12.53 7.66 1.41
C GLU A 9 11.39 6.65 1.62
N LEU A 10 10.95 6.47 2.88
CA LEU A 10 9.85 5.55 3.18
C LEU A 10 8.51 6.15 2.71
N PRO A 11 7.69 5.42 1.93
CA PRO A 11 6.37 5.89 1.50
C PRO A 11 5.36 5.72 2.64
N THR A 12 5.33 6.67 3.58
CA THR A 12 4.43 6.66 4.74
C THR A 12 3.47 7.85 4.72
N LEU A 13 2.44 7.80 5.57
CA LEU A 13 1.51 8.93 5.71
C LEU A 13 2.20 10.18 6.31
N GLU A 14 3.28 10.00 7.07
CA GLU A 14 4.12 11.08 7.56
C GLU A 14 4.85 11.80 6.40
N THR A 15 5.44 11.05 5.46
CA THR A 15 6.13 11.65 4.30
C THR A 15 5.14 12.28 3.32
N LEU A 16 3.93 11.70 3.21
CA LEU A 16 2.83 12.31 2.46
C LEU A 16 2.40 13.65 3.08
N LEU A 17 2.21 13.67 4.40
CA LEU A 17 1.87 14.87 5.15
C LEU A 17 2.93 15.96 5.01
N ALA A 18 4.22 15.59 5.03
CA ALA A 18 5.30 16.52 4.77
C ALA A 18 5.21 17.11 3.35
N SER A 19 5.01 16.25 2.33
CA SER A 19 4.94 16.67 0.93
C SER A 19 3.83 17.69 0.65
N ILE A 20 2.63 17.50 1.20
CA ILE A 20 1.52 18.46 0.98
C ILE A 20 1.72 19.76 1.79
N ARG A 21 2.39 19.71 2.95
CA ARG A 21 2.70 20.90 3.75
C ARG A 21 3.75 21.78 3.09
N GLU A 22 4.74 21.18 2.44
CA GLU A 22 5.73 21.90 1.64
C GLU A 22 5.07 22.71 0.51
N GLN A 23 3.90 22.28 0.04
CA GLN A 23 3.09 22.97 -0.95
C GLN A 23 2.05 23.94 -0.36
N GLY A 24 2.12 24.21 0.95
CA GLY A 24 1.27 25.20 1.62
C GLY A 24 -0.08 24.68 2.11
N ILE A 25 -0.35 23.37 2.05
CA ILE A 25 -1.59 22.80 2.58
C ILE A 25 -1.56 22.81 4.12
N ALA A 26 -2.42 23.62 4.71
CA ALA A 26 -2.55 23.79 6.15
C ALA A 26 -3.35 22.63 6.79
N VAL A 27 -2.63 21.55 7.13
CA VAL A 27 -3.10 20.43 7.94
C VAL A 27 -2.12 20.15 9.09
N SER A 28 -2.64 19.96 10.31
CA SER A 28 -1.85 19.86 11.55
C SER A 28 -1.46 18.42 11.92
N SER A 29 -2.14 17.42 11.36
CA SER A 29 -1.90 16.00 11.67
C SER A 29 -2.29 15.07 10.54
N ILE A 30 -1.86 13.81 10.61
CA ILE A 30 -2.28 12.74 9.69
C ILE A 30 -3.79 12.51 9.77
N SER A 31 -4.36 12.52 10.98
CA SER A 31 -5.80 12.34 11.15
C SER A 31 -6.60 13.45 10.48
N GLU A 32 -6.16 14.70 10.59
CA GLU A 32 -6.79 15.82 9.89
C GLU A 32 -6.61 15.72 8.37
N MET A 33 -5.39 15.38 7.91
CA MET A 33 -5.09 15.16 6.50
C MET A 33 -6.02 14.11 5.89
N LEU A 34 -6.22 12.97 6.57
CA LEU A 34 -7.10 11.91 6.10
C LEU A 34 -8.58 12.32 6.13
N ALA A 35 -9.00 13.06 7.15
CA ALA A 35 -10.39 13.53 7.26
C ALA A 35 -10.78 14.54 6.17
N ARG A 36 -9.81 15.30 5.65
CA ARG A 36 -9.99 16.33 4.63
C ARG A 36 -9.37 15.95 3.29
N PHE A 37 -8.96 14.70 3.12
CA PHE A 37 -8.12 14.26 2.01
C PHE A 37 -8.72 14.64 0.66
N ASP A 38 -7.88 15.19 -0.21
CA ASP A 38 -8.18 15.48 -1.61
C ASP A 38 -7.00 15.03 -2.46
N VAL A 39 -7.28 14.12 -3.39
CA VAL A 39 -6.29 13.54 -4.30
C VAL A 39 -5.64 14.57 -5.25
N ASN A 40 -6.24 15.75 -5.36
CA ASN A 40 -5.76 16.87 -6.19
C ASN A 40 -4.95 17.90 -5.41
N TRP A 41 -4.69 17.68 -4.11
CA TRP A 41 -3.80 18.58 -3.37
C TRP A 41 -2.41 18.66 -4.02
N PRO A 42 -1.81 19.86 -4.07
CA PRO A 42 -0.44 19.99 -4.50
C PRO A 42 0.46 19.20 -3.55
N GLY A 43 1.44 18.50 -4.12
CA GLY A 43 2.37 17.64 -3.37
C GLY A 43 1.98 16.17 -3.32
N ILE A 44 0.74 15.80 -3.70
CA ILE A 44 0.34 14.39 -3.85
C ILE A 44 1.16 13.72 -4.96
N ASP A 45 1.13 14.25 -6.18
CA ASP A 45 1.81 13.62 -7.32
C ASP A 45 3.34 13.58 -7.13
N ALA A 46 3.91 14.65 -6.57
CA ALA A 46 5.34 14.69 -6.24
C ALA A 46 5.72 13.64 -5.19
N TRP A 47 4.83 13.35 -4.23
CA TRP A 47 5.04 12.29 -3.25
C TRP A 47 4.89 10.90 -3.90
N ILE A 48 3.91 10.70 -4.78
CA ILE A 48 3.72 9.44 -5.50
C ILE A 48 4.97 9.10 -6.32
N GLU A 49 5.57 10.09 -6.99
CA GLU A 49 6.81 9.89 -7.74
C GLU A 49 7.94 9.39 -6.84
N ARG A 50 8.12 9.98 -5.64
CA ARG A 50 9.12 9.51 -4.66
C ARG A 50 8.77 8.15 -4.06
N ALA A 51 7.49 7.84 -3.95
CA ALA A 51 7.00 6.57 -3.40
C ALA A 51 7.10 5.40 -4.41
N ARG A 52 7.24 5.69 -5.70
CA ARG A 52 7.26 4.70 -6.78
C ARG A 52 8.31 3.61 -6.56
N ASP A 53 9.59 3.97 -6.58
CA ASP A 53 10.70 3.02 -6.47
C ASP A 53 10.66 2.16 -5.20
N PRO A 54 10.46 2.71 -3.99
CA PRO A 54 10.38 1.89 -2.78
C PRO A 54 9.16 0.94 -2.79
N LEU A 55 8.01 1.38 -3.33
CA LEU A 55 6.84 0.50 -3.45
C LEU A 55 7.06 -0.61 -4.49
N SER A 56 7.66 -0.29 -5.64
CA SER A 56 8.06 -1.25 -6.68
C SER A 56 9.01 -2.31 -6.12
N LEU A 57 10.01 -1.91 -5.34
CA LEU A 57 10.94 -2.84 -4.69
C LEU A 57 10.25 -3.73 -3.66
N ILE A 58 9.38 -3.17 -2.81
CA ILE A 58 8.61 -3.94 -1.83
C ILE A 58 7.71 -4.95 -2.54
N ALA A 59 6.96 -4.50 -3.54
CA ALA A 59 6.02 -5.34 -4.28
C ALA A 59 6.74 -6.45 -5.05
N SER A 60 7.85 -6.13 -5.71
CA SER A 60 8.70 -7.13 -6.40
C SER A 60 9.27 -8.15 -5.42
N SER A 61 9.70 -7.71 -4.24
CA SER A 61 10.20 -8.61 -3.18
C SER A 61 9.10 -9.54 -2.66
N ILE A 62 7.89 -9.02 -2.44
CA ILE A 62 6.72 -9.83 -2.06
C ILE A 62 6.40 -10.84 -3.17
N ALA A 63 6.35 -10.37 -4.42
CA ALA A 63 6.04 -11.21 -5.57
C ALA A 63 7.06 -12.33 -5.78
N ALA A 64 8.34 -12.08 -5.55
CA ALA A 64 9.41 -13.05 -5.73
C ALA A 64 9.54 -14.05 -4.58
N LEU A 65 9.25 -13.63 -3.34
CA LEU A 65 9.42 -14.46 -2.15
C LEU A 65 8.18 -15.27 -1.78
N LEU A 66 6.99 -14.70 -1.97
CA LEU A 66 5.73 -15.28 -1.51
C LEU A 66 4.84 -15.79 -2.64
N ASP A 67 5.11 -15.36 -3.88
CA ASP A 67 4.33 -15.68 -5.08
C ASP A 67 2.79 -15.58 -4.88
N PRO A 68 2.27 -14.46 -4.35
CA PRO A 68 0.85 -14.33 -4.07
C PRO A 68 0.05 -14.09 -5.36
N GLU A 69 -1.23 -14.47 -5.35
CA GLU A 69 -2.15 -14.11 -6.45
C GLU A 69 -2.46 -12.60 -6.46
N ALA A 70 -2.43 -11.94 -5.30
CA ALA A 70 -2.75 -10.52 -5.18
C ALA A 70 -2.00 -9.82 -4.04
N ILE A 71 -1.76 -8.52 -4.23
CA ILE A 71 -1.28 -7.58 -3.22
C ILE A 71 -2.37 -6.53 -2.98
N VAL A 72 -2.91 -6.49 -1.76
CA VAL A 72 -4.00 -5.57 -1.40
C VAL A 72 -3.43 -4.34 -0.68
N LEU A 73 -3.68 -3.14 -1.22
CA LEU A 73 -3.35 -1.88 -0.55
C LEU A 73 -4.47 -1.53 0.44
N GLY A 74 -4.15 -1.61 1.73
CA GLY A 74 -5.10 -1.36 2.83
C GLY A 74 -4.58 -0.39 3.89
N GLY A 75 -5.07 -0.56 5.10
CA GLY A 75 -4.74 0.32 6.23
C GLY A 75 -5.47 1.66 6.15
N ARG A 76 -4.78 2.74 6.53
CA ARG A 76 -5.36 4.10 6.58
C ARG A 76 -5.20 4.88 5.27
N LEU A 77 -4.78 4.21 4.19
CA LEU A 77 -4.55 4.83 2.90
C LEU A 77 -5.90 5.14 2.22
N PRO A 78 -6.17 6.40 1.82
CA PRO A 78 -7.39 6.73 1.08
C PRO A 78 -7.48 5.96 -0.23
N ALA A 79 -8.68 5.46 -0.58
CA ALA A 79 -8.88 4.65 -1.78
C ALA A 79 -8.46 5.38 -3.07
N GLU A 80 -8.74 6.67 -3.17
CA GLU A 80 -8.36 7.52 -4.31
C GLU A 80 -6.83 7.63 -4.47
N LEU A 81 -6.09 7.67 -3.35
CA LEU A 81 -4.63 7.68 -3.38
C LEU A 81 -4.08 6.33 -3.84
N SER A 82 -4.64 5.23 -3.33
CA SER A 82 -4.29 3.87 -3.78
C SER A 82 -4.53 3.70 -5.29
N GLN A 83 -5.63 4.25 -5.83
CA GLN A 83 -5.93 4.22 -7.25
C GLN A 83 -4.89 4.95 -8.11
N LYS A 84 -4.31 6.06 -7.61
CA LYS A 84 -3.20 6.74 -8.29
C LYS A 84 -1.86 6.00 -8.15
N ILE A 85 -1.61 5.36 -7.02
CA ILE A 85 -0.33 4.67 -6.75
C ILE A 85 -0.22 3.38 -7.56
N ILE A 86 -1.28 2.57 -7.60
CA ILE A 86 -1.24 1.22 -8.21
C ILE A 86 -0.63 1.21 -9.62
N PRO A 87 -1.05 2.09 -10.56
CA PRO A 87 -0.49 2.11 -11.92
C PRO A 87 1.00 2.47 -12.00
N MET A 88 1.56 3.09 -10.95
CA MET A 88 2.97 3.50 -10.93
C MET A 88 3.89 2.40 -10.40
N ILE A 89 3.35 1.41 -9.70
CA ILE A 89 4.15 0.30 -9.14
C ILE A 89 4.61 -0.61 -10.27
N GLU A 90 5.92 -0.82 -10.33
CA GLU A 90 6.56 -1.70 -11.29
C GLU A 90 7.02 -2.97 -10.60
N LEU A 91 6.67 -4.11 -11.19
CA LEU A 91 7.16 -5.41 -10.74
C LEU A 91 8.36 -5.80 -11.60
N TYR A 92 9.52 -5.92 -10.95
CA TYR A 92 10.74 -6.42 -11.59
C TYR A 92 10.64 -7.95 -11.69
N ASP A 93 10.52 -8.46 -12.91
CA ASP A 93 10.52 -9.89 -13.21
C ASP A 93 11.58 -10.16 -14.28
N ASP A 94 12.64 -10.87 -13.91
CA ASP A 94 13.59 -11.40 -14.89
C ASP A 94 12.95 -12.64 -15.53
N ALA A 95 12.23 -12.42 -16.65
CA ALA A 95 11.56 -13.47 -17.40
C ALA A 95 12.52 -14.64 -17.67
N ARG A 96 12.23 -15.78 -17.05
CA ARG A 96 13.15 -16.91 -17.06
C ARG A 96 12.97 -17.67 -18.36
N ARG A 97 13.96 -17.57 -19.26
CA ARG A 97 13.91 -18.17 -20.62
C ARG A 97 12.81 -17.56 -21.50
N GLU A 98 12.58 -16.26 -21.37
CA GLU A 98 11.54 -15.53 -22.13
C GLU A 98 10.10 -15.95 -21.78
N GLU A 99 9.92 -16.81 -20.78
CA GLU A 99 8.60 -17.22 -20.31
C GLU A 99 8.19 -16.33 -19.12
N PRO A 100 7.19 -15.45 -19.28
CA PRO A 100 6.72 -14.60 -18.20
C PRO A 100 5.97 -15.45 -17.17
N ARG A 101 6.20 -15.19 -15.88
CA ARG A 101 5.37 -15.79 -14.83
C ARG A 101 4.13 -14.91 -14.57
N PRO A 102 3.02 -15.48 -14.06
CA PRO A 102 1.91 -14.65 -13.60
C PRO A 102 2.39 -13.74 -12.47
N LEU A 103 2.07 -12.44 -12.59
CA LEU A 103 2.37 -11.44 -11.57
C LEU A 103 1.14 -11.19 -10.69
N PRO A 104 1.33 -10.81 -9.41
CA PRO A 104 0.22 -10.52 -8.52
C PRO A 104 -0.62 -9.35 -9.05
N LYS A 105 -1.94 -9.47 -8.88
CA LYS A 105 -2.85 -8.34 -9.09
C LYS A 105 -2.73 -7.35 -7.93
N PHE A 106 -2.71 -6.06 -8.22
CA PHE A 106 -2.88 -5.05 -7.18
C PHE A 106 -4.35 -4.75 -6.98
N LEU A 107 -4.81 -4.84 -5.73
CA LEU A 107 -6.21 -4.64 -5.36
C LEU A 107 -6.33 -3.53 -4.32
N LEU A 108 -7.46 -2.83 -4.36
CA LEU A 108 -7.87 -1.91 -3.31
C LEU A 108 -8.50 -2.71 -2.16
N SER A 109 -8.19 -2.34 -0.92
CA SER A 109 -8.95 -2.85 0.22
C SER A 109 -10.42 -2.41 0.12
N GLU A 110 -11.33 -3.37 0.14
CA GLU A 110 -12.79 -3.13 0.15
C GLU A 110 -13.35 -2.98 1.57
N THR A 111 -12.51 -3.18 2.59
CA THR A 111 -12.93 -3.09 3.98
C THR A 111 -13.33 -1.66 4.33
N LYS A 112 -14.61 -1.46 4.69
CA LYS A 112 -15.17 -0.15 5.06
C LYS A 112 -15.00 0.22 6.53
N VAL A 113 -14.66 -0.78 7.35
CA VAL A 113 -14.44 -0.64 8.80
C VAL A 113 -13.04 -1.14 9.14
N ASP A 114 -12.68 -1.17 10.41
CA ASP A 114 -11.35 -1.59 10.84
C ASP A 114 -11.07 -3.06 10.45
N ALA A 115 -10.20 -3.26 9.46
CA ALA A 115 -9.80 -4.58 8.96
C ALA A 115 -9.09 -5.41 10.03
N CYS A 116 -8.31 -4.77 10.92
CA CYS A 116 -7.66 -5.45 12.04
C CYS A 116 -8.71 -5.96 13.04
N ALA A 117 -9.74 -5.16 13.33
CA ALA A 117 -10.83 -5.58 14.20
C ALA A 117 -11.64 -6.75 13.60
N ILE A 118 -11.95 -6.71 12.30
CA ILE A 118 -12.61 -7.83 11.60
C ILE A 118 -11.74 -9.08 11.66
N GLY A 119 -10.46 -8.98 11.31
CA GLY A 119 -9.52 -10.11 11.35
C GLY A 119 -9.41 -10.70 12.75
N ALA A 120 -9.29 -9.86 13.78
CA ALA A 120 -9.24 -10.29 15.17
C ALA A 120 -10.54 -10.98 15.62
N ALA A 121 -11.71 -10.48 15.20
CA ALA A 121 -13.01 -11.09 15.50
C ALA A 121 -13.21 -12.43 14.77
N MET A 122 -12.52 -12.67 13.65
CA MET A 122 -12.57 -13.94 12.93
C MET A 122 -11.84 -15.06 13.70
N LEU A 123 -10.78 -14.76 14.45
CA LEU A 123 -10.00 -15.76 15.19
C LEU A 123 -10.85 -16.61 16.17
N PRO A 124 -11.71 -16.06 17.05
CA PRO A 124 -12.57 -16.88 17.91
C PRO A 124 -13.68 -17.60 17.13
N LEU A 125 -14.19 -17.02 16.04
CA LEU A 125 -15.20 -17.66 15.20
C LEU A 125 -14.63 -18.89 14.49
N GLU A 126 -13.42 -18.77 13.95
CA GLU A 126 -12.66 -19.86 13.34
C GLU A 126 -12.45 -20.99 14.34
N LYS A 127 -11.90 -20.69 15.51
CA LYS A 127 -11.70 -21.68 16.58
C LYS A 127 -12.97 -22.40 17.01
N GLN A 128 -14.10 -21.70 17.10
CA GLN A 128 -15.33 -22.26 17.68
C GLN A 128 -16.24 -22.95 16.65
N PHE A 129 -16.25 -22.48 15.41
CA PHE A 129 -17.26 -22.89 14.41
C PHE A 129 -16.66 -23.44 13.11
N PHE A 130 -15.39 -23.14 12.79
CA PHE A 130 -14.78 -23.54 11.51
C PHE A 130 -13.56 -24.47 11.63
N ALA A 131 -13.03 -24.67 12.85
CA ALA A 131 -11.88 -25.53 13.13
C ALA A 131 -12.10 -27.03 12.87
N SER A 132 -13.32 -27.45 12.48
CA SER A 132 -13.62 -28.83 12.05
C SER A 132 -13.42 -29.09 10.55
N MET A 133 -12.86 -28.14 9.79
CA MET A 133 -12.58 -28.29 8.34
C MET A 133 -11.09 -28.44 7.98
N VAL A 134 -10.26 -29.01 8.86
CA VAL A 134 -8.92 -29.49 8.52
C VAL A 134 -8.74 -30.92 8.96
#